data_AF-A0A8C9K1W7-F1
#
_entry.id   AF-A0A8C9K1W7-F1
#
_cell.length_a   1.000
_cell.length_b   1.000
_cell.length_c   1.000
_cell.angle_alpha   90.00
_cell.angle_beta   90.00
_cell.angle_gamma   90.00
#
_symmetry.space_group_name_H-M   'P 1'
#
loop_
_entity.id
_entity.type
_entity.pdbx_description
1 polymer ?
#
loop_
_entity_poly.entity_id
_entity_poly.type
_entity_poly.pdbx_seq_one_letter_code
_entity_poly.pdbx_strand_id
1 'polypeptide(L)'
;MARLLQPPPKFLPAEWHMANENQYHRAEAERSRSERLVAESQRLVEEIGKTTRKSQSDVNKKLEQRLEEVRFWKKELADKLEELVCTTEDLLAYRTRLENALESLKEPLHITQMCLEYSLLAGQLCPRQGGEVRRVPGPCGGASLRSRLAHLHDRSGRESVCGRVLNGTARPHCLRSACKVMEEIACQEKNVTVLEKAIADQEGPAKVAHTRLETRTHRPNVELCRDAAQCRLVREVQEIAHSVARLKETLARAQAELRGLNRRQLALQEEVQVKENTIYIDEVLCTHMRKSIPPRDGGDQGEWAGGPRPDAGC
;
A
#
# COMPACT_ATOMS: atom_id res chain seq x y z
N MET A 1 11.50 -76.86 37.50
CA MET A 1 11.03 -78.26 37.65
C MET A 1 10.31 -78.66 36.37
N ALA A 2 10.86 -79.63 35.62
CA ALA A 2 10.26 -80.11 34.38
C ALA A 2 8.92 -80.80 34.69
N ARG A 3 7.81 -80.32 34.12
CA ARG A 3 6.53 -81.03 34.19
C ARG A 3 6.66 -82.28 33.32
N LEU A 4 6.52 -83.45 33.94
CA LEU A 4 6.40 -84.72 33.21
C LEU A 4 5.20 -84.61 32.26
N LEU A 5 5.44 -84.77 30.96
CA LEU A 5 4.38 -84.87 29.96
C LEU A 5 3.50 -86.06 30.35
N GLN A 6 2.28 -85.79 30.80
CA GLN A 6 1.37 -86.87 31.13
C GLN A 6 1.01 -87.65 29.86
N PRO A 7 0.93 -88.99 29.94
CA PRO A 7 0.49 -89.79 28.80
C PRO A 7 -0.88 -89.31 28.33
N PRO A 8 -1.15 -89.32 27.00
CA PRO A 8 -2.41 -88.84 26.47
C PRO A 8 -3.59 -89.54 27.16
N PRO A 9 -4.64 -88.80 27.54
CA PRO A 9 -5.81 -89.40 28.16
C PRO A 9 -6.35 -90.51 27.27
N LYS A 10 -6.50 -91.71 27.84
CA LYS A 10 -7.07 -92.87 27.14
C LYS A 10 -8.57 -92.77 27.26
N PHE A 11 -9.23 -92.50 26.14
CA PHE A 11 -10.68 -92.38 26.09
C PHE A 11 -11.30 -93.72 25.69
N LEU A 12 -12.45 -94.05 26.28
CA LEU A 12 -13.38 -94.99 25.65
C LEU A 12 -13.94 -94.34 24.37
N PRO A 13 -14.32 -95.11 23.34
CA PRO A 13 -14.82 -94.53 22.08
C PRO A 13 -15.94 -93.48 22.28
N ALA A 14 -16.89 -93.72 23.19
CA ALA A 14 -17.96 -92.78 23.51
C ALA A 14 -17.45 -91.47 24.15
N GLU A 15 -16.51 -91.57 25.11
CA GLU A 15 -15.91 -90.40 25.75
C GLU A 15 -15.05 -89.59 24.78
N TRP A 16 -14.38 -90.26 23.83
CA TRP A 16 -13.63 -89.61 22.76
C TRP A 16 -14.54 -88.80 21.84
N HIS A 17 -15.68 -89.38 21.43
CA HIS A 17 -16.68 -88.68 20.63
C HIS A 17 -17.20 -87.43 21.35
N MET A 18 -17.57 -87.56 22.63
CA MET A 18 -18.03 -86.42 23.45
C MET A 18 -16.95 -85.35 23.64
N ALA A 19 -15.70 -85.74 23.90
CA ALA A 19 -14.60 -84.80 24.10
C ALA A 19 -14.28 -84.02 22.82
N ASN A 20 -14.28 -84.70 21.68
CA ASN A 20 -14.09 -84.07 20.38
C ASN A 20 -15.25 -83.14 20.03
N GLU A 21 -16.50 -83.58 20.23
CA GLU A 21 -17.69 -82.75 19.99
C GLU A 21 -17.61 -81.45 20.80
N ASN A 22 -17.26 -81.54 22.09
CA ASN A 22 -17.05 -80.37 22.92
C ASN A 22 -15.86 -79.51 22.43
N GLN A 23 -14.77 -80.11 21.97
CA GLN A 23 -13.63 -79.38 21.41
C GLN A 23 -14.00 -78.62 20.12
N TYR A 24 -14.78 -79.25 19.23
CA TYR A 24 -15.32 -78.61 18.03
C TYR A 24 -16.24 -77.45 18.39
N HIS A 25 -17.16 -77.63 19.35
CA HIS A 25 -18.03 -76.55 19.81
C HIS A 25 -17.24 -75.37 20.39
N ARG A 26 -16.19 -75.64 21.17
CA ARG A 26 -15.33 -74.58 21.74
C ARG A 26 -14.54 -73.86 20.64
N ALA A 27 -13.96 -74.60 19.69
CA ALA A 27 -13.25 -74.02 18.55
C ALA A 27 -14.18 -73.17 17.67
N GLU A 28 -15.39 -73.64 17.42
CA GLU A 28 -16.41 -72.92 16.66
C GLU A 28 -16.88 -71.65 17.38
N ALA A 29 -17.03 -71.70 18.71
CA ALA A 29 -17.37 -70.53 19.51
C ALA A 29 -16.25 -69.48 19.50
N GLU A 30 -14.97 -69.88 19.53
CA GLU A 30 -13.83 -68.97 19.36
C GLU A 30 -13.76 -68.39 17.95
N ARG A 31 -13.94 -69.22 16.92
CA ARG A 31 -14.01 -68.77 15.52
C ARG A 31 -15.08 -67.70 15.33
N SER A 32 -16.30 -67.96 15.81
CA SER A 32 -17.41 -67.00 15.76
C SER A 32 -17.12 -65.70 16.54
N ARG A 33 -16.45 -65.77 17.70
CA ARG A 33 -15.98 -64.57 18.43
C ARG A 33 -14.98 -63.76 17.60
N SER A 34 -13.98 -64.42 17.00
CA SER A 34 -12.98 -63.76 16.16
C SER A 34 -13.60 -63.13 14.92
N GLU A 35 -14.50 -63.84 14.24
CA GLU A 35 -15.22 -63.33 13.06
C GLU A 35 -16.04 -62.07 13.40
N ARG A 36 -16.73 -62.06 14.56
CA ARG A 36 -17.44 -60.86 15.04
C ARG A 36 -16.51 -59.69 15.32
N LEU A 37 -15.36 -59.93 15.96
CA LEU A 37 -14.39 -58.87 16.26
C LEU A 37 -13.80 -58.27 14.97
N VAL A 38 -13.50 -59.11 13.98
CA VAL A 38 -13.03 -58.65 12.66
C VAL A 38 -14.11 -57.85 11.95
N ALA A 39 -15.36 -58.32 11.94
CA ALA A 39 -16.48 -57.61 11.34
C ALA A 39 -16.74 -56.25 12.01
N GLU A 40 -16.67 -56.19 13.34
CA GLU A 40 -16.82 -54.94 14.09
C GLU A 40 -15.66 -53.96 13.81
N SER A 41 -14.42 -54.47 13.74
CA SER A 41 -13.24 -53.67 13.39
C SER A 41 -13.35 -53.09 11.98
N GLN A 42 -13.79 -53.89 11.00
CA GLN A 42 -14.02 -53.43 9.62
C GLN A 42 -15.11 -52.36 9.57
N ARG A 43 -16.24 -52.55 10.27
CA ARG A 43 -17.31 -51.56 10.37
C ARG A 43 -16.80 -50.23 10.91
N LEU A 44 -16.01 -50.25 11.98
CA LEU A 44 -15.42 -49.04 12.57
C LEU A 44 -14.46 -48.34 11.60
N VAL A 45 -13.63 -49.10 10.87
CA VAL A 45 -12.73 -48.52 9.85
C VAL A 45 -13.54 -47.84 8.75
N GLU A 46 -14.62 -48.45 8.27
CA GLU A 46 -15.50 -47.82 7.28
C GLU A 46 -16.17 -46.56 7.80
N GLU A 47 -16.66 -46.58 9.05
CA GLU A 47 -17.32 -45.44 9.67
C GLU A 47 -16.35 -44.27 9.86
N ILE A 48 -15.15 -44.54 10.36
CA ILE A 48 -14.06 -43.55 10.47
C ILE A 48 -13.67 -43.04 9.08
N GLY A 49 -13.57 -43.91 8.08
CA GLY A 49 -13.26 -43.52 6.71
C GLY A 49 -14.34 -42.61 6.12
N LYS A 50 -15.62 -42.93 6.33
CA LYS A 50 -16.76 -42.12 5.87
C LYS A 50 -16.79 -40.75 6.55
N THR A 51 -16.66 -40.71 7.88
CA THR A 51 -16.65 -39.44 8.64
C THR A 51 -15.44 -38.57 8.30
N THR A 52 -14.25 -39.16 8.16
CA THR A 52 -13.03 -38.44 7.76
C THR A 52 -13.15 -37.85 6.36
N ARG A 53 -13.62 -38.64 5.37
CA ARG A 53 -13.83 -38.15 4.00
C ARG A 53 -14.85 -37.01 3.96
N LYS A 54 -15.95 -37.14 4.71
CA LYS A 54 -16.97 -36.09 4.80
C LYS A 54 -16.38 -34.81 5.42
N SER A 55 -15.69 -34.92 6.56
CA SER A 55 -15.05 -33.77 7.20
C SER A 55 -13.99 -33.11 6.31
N GLN A 56 -13.17 -33.89 5.59
CA GLN A 56 -12.20 -33.34 4.65
C GLN A 56 -12.87 -32.61 3.49
N SER A 57 -13.96 -33.17 2.93
CA SER A 57 -14.74 -32.50 1.88
C SER A 57 -15.35 -31.18 2.36
N ASP A 58 -15.94 -31.17 3.56
CA ASP A 58 -16.56 -29.97 4.15
C ASP A 58 -15.52 -28.87 4.42
N VAL A 59 -14.35 -29.24 4.94
CA VAL A 59 -13.26 -28.28 5.18
C VAL A 59 -12.68 -27.78 3.85
N ASN A 60 -12.49 -28.64 2.85
CA ASN A 60 -12.02 -28.21 1.53
C ASN A 60 -12.97 -27.20 0.89
N LYS A 61 -14.28 -27.46 0.91
CA LYS A 61 -15.28 -26.50 0.40
C LYS A 61 -15.22 -25.15 1.11
N LYS A 62 -15.05 -25.15 2.44
CA LYS A 62 -14.89 -23.90 3.21
C LYS A 62 -13.62 -23.14 2.84
N LEU A 63 -12.52 -23.85 2.57
CA LEU A 63 -11.27 -23.22 2.12
C LEU A 63 -11.40 -22.67 0.70
N GLU A 64 -12.05 -23.40 -0.20
CA GLU A 64 -12.36 -22.92 -1.55
C GLU A 64 -13.20 -21.64 -1.51
N GLN A 65 -14.26 -21.62 -0.70
CA GLN A 65 -15.08 -20.42 -0.51
C GLN A 65 -14.26 -19.25 0.06
N ARG A 66 -13.43 -19.48 1.08
CA ARG A 66 -12.54 -18.45 1.63
C ARG A 66 -11.55 -17.93 0.58
N LEU A 67 -11.02 -18.79 -0.28
CA LEU A 67 -10.14 -18.39 -1.37
C LEU A 67 -10.87 -17.51 -2.39
N GLU A 68 -12.12 -17.85 -2.72
CA GLU A 68 -12.96 -17.03 -3.60
C GLU A 68 -13.24 -15.66 -3.00
N GLU A 69 -13.60 -15.58 -1.71
CA GLU A 69 -13.80 -14.32 -0.99
C GLU A 69 -12.54 -13.47 -0.96
N VAL A 70 -11.39 -14.07 -0.63
CA VAL A 70 -10.10 -13.36 -0.61
C VAL A 70 -9.72 -12.87 -2.01
N ARG A 71 -9.96 -13.66 -3.06
CA ARG A 71 -9.73 -13.26 -4.45
C ARG A 71 -10.65 -12.12 -4.87
N PHE A 72 -11.92 -12.17 -4.48
CA PHE A 72 -12.90 -11.11 -4.74
C PHE A 72 -12.44 -9.79 -4.11
N TRP A 73 -12.16 -9.77 -2.81
CA TRP A 73 -11.72 -8.56 -2.13
C TRP A 73 -10.39 -8.03 -2.65
N LYS A 74 -9.48 -8.93 -3.04
CA LYS A 74 -8.24 -8.53 -3.70
C LYS A 74 -8.51 -7.81 -5.03
N LYS A 75 -9.46 -8.29 -5.82
CA LYS A 75 -9.86 -7.64 -7.06
C LYS A 75 -10.54 -6.30 -6.79
N GLU A 76 -11.49 -6.24 -5.87
CA GLU A 76 -12.22 -5.01 -5.55
C GLU A 76 -11.27 -3.90 -5.06
N LEU A 77 -10.31 -4.24 -4.20
CA LEU A 77 -9.27 -3.31 -3.75
C LEU A 77 -8.35 -2.88 -4.90
N ALA A 78 -8.07 -3.77 -5.85
CA ALA A 78 -7.28 -3.45 -7.02
C ALA A 78 -8.01 -2.46 -7.95
N ASP A 79 -9.29 -2.70 -8.22
CA ASP A 79 -10.14 -1.85 -9.05
C ASP A 79 -10.31 -0.45 -8.42
N LYS A 80 -10.56 -0.37 -7.10
CA LYS A 80 -10.66 0.91 -6.37
C LYS A 80 -9.35 1.68 -6.36
N LEU A 81 -8.23 0.97 -6.27
CA LEU A 81 -6.93 1.60 -6.37
C LEU A 81 -6.68 2.16 -7.78
N GLU A 82 -7.05 1.44 -8.84
CA GLU A 82 -6.93 1.92 -10.21
C GLU A 82 -7.74 3.21 -10.42
N GLU A 83 -8.97 3.26 -9.91
CA GLU A 83 -9.80 4.47 -9.93
C GLU A 83 -9.10 5.66 -9.24
N LEU A 84 -8.56 5.46 -8.02
CA LEU A 84 -7.84 6.52 -7.29
C LEU A 84 -6.60 7.01 -8.05
N VAL A 85 -5.88 6.11 -8.72
CA VAL A 85 -4.74 6.50 -9.57
C VAL A 85 -5.22 7.40 -10.71
N CYS A 86 -6.25 6.98 -11.47
CA CYS A 86 -6.75 7.78 -12.58
C CYS A 86 -7.17 9.18 -12.12
N THR A 87 -7.90 9.28 -11.00
CA THR A 87 -8.28 10.59 -10.45
C THR A 87 -7.08 11.45 -10.05
N THR A 88 -5.99 10.84 -9.57
CA THR A 88 -4.77 11.55 -9.20
C THR A 88 -4.03 12.06 -10.43
N GLU A 89 -3.95 11.25 -11.50
CA GLU A 89 -3.38 11.65 -12.78
C GLU A 89 -4.14 12.85 -13.37
N ASP A 90 -5.48 12.82 -13.33
CA ASP A 90 -6.32 13.95 -13.77
C ASP A 90 -6.06 15.23 -12.97
N LEU A 91 -5.95 15.12 -11.63
CA LEU A 91 -5.64 16.24 -10.76
C LEU A 91 -4.24 16.81 -11.01
N LEU A 92 -3.24 15.96 -11.26
CA LEU A 92 -1.88 16.38 -11.62
C LEU A 92 -1.85 17.11 -12.96
N ALA A 93 -2.61 16.63 -13.95
CA ALA A 93 -2.76 17.29 -15.23
C ALA A 93 -3.41 18.68 -15.07
N TYR A 94 -4.46 18.77 -14.25
CA TYR A 94 -5.12 20.04 -13.95
C TYR A 94 -4.19 21.02 -13.21
N ARG A 95 -3.44 20.54 -12.21
CA ARG A 95 -2.42 21.33 -11.51
C ARG A 95 -1.38 21.88 -12.47
N THR A 96 -0.81 21.03 -13.32
CA THR A 96 0.21 21.43 -14.30
C THR A 96 -0.32 22.51 -15.23
N ARG A 97 -1.58 22.40 -15.68
CA ARG A 97 -2.24 23.43 -16.50
C ARG A 97 -2.38 24.75 -15.76
N LEU A 98 -2.76 24.74 -14.48
CA LEU A 98 -2.88 25.94 -13.65
C LEU A 98 -1.52 26.60 -13.38
N GLU A 99 -0.50 25.80 -13.10
CA GLU A 99 0.87 26.30 -12.90
C GLU A 99 1.40 26.97 -14.17
N ASN A 100 1.20 26.36 -15.33
CA ASN A 100 1.56 26.95 -16.62
C ASN A 100 0.79 28.25 -16.91
N ALA A 101 -0.53 28.28 -16.62
CA ALA A 101 -1.34 29.49 -16.77
C ALA A 101 -0.83 30.62 -15.85
N LEU A 102 -0.54 30.31 -14.59
CA LEU A 102 0.01 31.27 -13.64
C LEU A 102 1.38 31.80 -14.12
N GLU A 103 2.26 30.93 -14.61
CA GLU A 103 3.56 31.32 -15.16
C GLU A 103 3.40 32.29 -16.33
N SER A 104 2.49 32.00 -17.26
CA SER A 104 2.22 32.85 -18.43
C SER A 104 1.69 34.24 -18.08
N LEU A 105 1.10 34.42 -16.89
CA LEU A 105 0.58 35.71 -16.43
C LEU A 105 1.64 36.57 -15.74
N LYS A 106 2.82 36.02 -15.40
CA LYS A 106 3.87 36.78 -14.71
C LYS A 106 4.44 37.92 -15.55
N GLU A 107 4.73 37.66 -16.82
CA GLU A 107 5.33 38.66 -17.72
C GLU A 107 4.34 39.81 -18.03
N PRO A 108 3.08 39.56 -18.43
CA PRO A 108 2.09 40.64 -18.58
C PRO A 108 1.87 41.44 -17.29
N LEU A 109 1.84 40.77 -16.13
CA LEU A 109 1.69 41.44 -14.84
C LEU A 109 2.87 42.38 -14.58
N HIS A 110 4.11 41.91 -14.80
CA HIS A 110 5.30 42.73 -14.66
C HIS A 110 5.26 43.98 -15.56
N ILE A 111 4.84 43.83 -16.82
CA ILE A 111 4.67 44.95 -17.76
C ILE A 111 3.62 45.93 -17.23
N THR A 112 2.46 45.45 -16.77
CA THR A 112 1.42 46.34 -16.23
C THR A 112 1.89 47.09 -14.98
N GLN A 113 2.68 46.46 -14.13
CA GLN A 113 3.29 47.09 -12.95
C GLN A 113 4.28 48.18 -13.37
N MET A 114 5.16 47.91 -14.33
CA MET A 114 6.10 48.90 -14.88
C MET A 114 5.39 50.11 -15.48
N CYS A 115 4.32 49.91 -16.25
CA CYS A 115 3.53 51.00 -16.84
C CYS A 115 2.85 51.88 -15.78
N LEU A 116 2.33 51.27 -14.72
CA LEU A 116 1.75 52.01 -13.58
C LEU A 116 2.82 52.82 -12.85
N GLU A 117 3.99 52.24 -12.64
CA GLU A 117 5.12 52.90 -11.98
C GLU A 117 5.63 54.10 -12.77
N TYR A 118 5.77 53.95 -14.10
CA TYR A 118 6.11 55.05 -15.00
C TYR A 118 5.05 56.16 -15.00
N SER A 119 3.77 55.81 -14.97
CA SER A 119 2.66 56.78 -14.92
C SER A 119 2.65 57.57 -13.60
N LEU A 120 2.98 56.91 -12.49
CA LEU A 120 3.10 57.54 -11.17
C LEU A 120 4.33 58.46 -11.06
N LEU A 121 5.43 58.11 -11.74
CA LEU A 121 6.64 58.94 -11.83
C LEU A 121 6.43 60.16 -12.75
N ALA A 122 5.77 59.98 -13.90
CA ALA A 122 5.41 61.07 -14.80
C ALA A 122 4.44 62.08 -14.14
N GLY A 123 3.56 61.61 -13.25
CA GLY A 123 2.68 62.47 -12.45
C GLY A 123 3.40 63.31 -11.37
N GLN A 124 4.62 62.93 -10.96
CA GLN A 124 5.41 63.66 -9.95
C GLN A 124 6.33 64.74 -10.56
N LEU A 125 6.51 64.76 -11.89
CA LEU A 125 7.41 65.68 -12.59
C LEU A 125 6.72 66.90 -13.24
N CYS A 126 5.42 67.12 -13.03
CA CYS A 126 4.72 68.30 -13.55
C CYS A 126 4.49 69.37 -12.46
N PRO A 127 5.38 70.37 -12.30
CA PRO A 127 4.96 71.63 -11.73
C PRO A 127 4.03 72.32 -12.74
N ARG A 128 2.80 72.64 -12.31
CA ARG A 128 1.91 73.53 -13.05
C ARG A 128 2.56 74.92 -13.14
N GLN A 129 3.28 75.20 -14.21
CA GLN A 129 3.49 76.55 -14.71
C GLN A 129 3.25 76.54 -16.22
N GLY A 130 2.51 77.55 -16.68
CA GLY A 130 1.79 77.54 -17.94
C GLY A 130 2.66 77.57 -19.19
N GLY A 131 1.98 77.32 -20.32
CA GLY A 131 2.38 77.80 -21.64
C GLY A 131 3.62 77.14 -22.24
N GLU A 132 3.45 75.95 -22.84
CA GLU A 132 3.88 75.60 -24.20
C GLU A 132 3.89 74.08 -24.35
N VAL A 133 3.18 73.58 -25.36
CA VAL A 133 3.12 72.17 -25.72
C VAL A 133 4.45 71.77 -26.36
N ARG A 134 5.41 71.29 -25.56
CA ARG A 134 6.57 70.57 -26.08
C ARG A 134 6.24 69.10 -26.23
N ARG A 135 6.31 68.59 -27.46
CA ARG A 135 6.25 67.16 -27.77
C ARG A 135 7.30 66.41 -26.97
N VAL A 136 6.88 65.40 -26.21
CA VAL A 136 7.78 64.37 -25.68
C VAL A 136 8.02 63.35 -26.80
N PRO A 137 9.27 63.00 -27.13
CA PRO A 137 9.53 61.93 -28.08
C PRO A 137 9.14 60.60 -27.43
N GLY A 138 8.22 59.87 -28.07
CA GLY A 138 7.94 58.48 -27.69
C GLY A 138 9.18 57.62 -27.90
N PRO A 139 9.44 56.63 -27.02
CA PRO A 139 10.49 55.66 -27.28
C PRO A 139 10.00 54.70 -28.37
N CYS A 140 10.30 55.04 -29.61
CA CYS A 140 10.46 54.06 -30.67
C CYS A 140 11.75 53.28 -30.38
N GLY A 141 11.61 52.04 -29.96
CA GLY A 141 12.72 51.15 -29.67
C GLY A 141 12.28 49.70 -29.72
N GLY A 142 11.81 49.26 -30.89
CA GLY A 142 11.67 47.84 -31.20
C GLY A 142 13.04 47.19 -31.23
N ALA A 143 13.58 46.84 -30.07
CA ALA A 143 14.70 45.93 -29.96
C ALA A 143 14.16 44.50 -30.02
N SER A 144 14.46 43.83 -31.13
CA SER A 144 14.27 42.41 -31.37
C SER A 144 14.69 41.57 -30.15
N LEU A 145 13.72 41.04 -29.40
CA LEU A 145 13.94 39.92 -28.45
C LEU A 145 14.04 38.62 -29.25
N ARG A 146 15.15 38.46 -29.96
CA ARG A 146 15.64 37.17 -30.42
C ARG A 146 16.97 36.95 -29.71
N SER A 147 17.05 35.83 -28.99
CA SER A 147 18.24 35.29 -28.28
C SER A 147 18.35 35.61 -26.79
N ARG A 148 17.78 34.72 -25.96
CA ARG A 148 18.46 34.08 -24.83
C ARG A 148 17.56 32.98 -24.26
N LEU A 149 17.54 31.84 -24.97
CA LEU A 149 17.08 30.57 -24.44
C LEU A 149 18.09 29.51 -24.91
N ALA A 150 19.24 29.53 -24.25
CA ALA A 150 20.21 28.45 -24.32
C ALA A 150 20.94 28.41 -22.98
N HIS A 151 20.91 27.22 -22.39
CA HIS A 151 21.64 26.78 -21.20
C HIS A 151 21.03 27.20 -19.85
N LEU A 152 20.25 26.29 -19.27
CA LEU A 152 20.66 25.53 -18.08
C LEU A 152 19.79 24.27 -17.92
N HIS A 153 20.46 23.19 -17.50
CA HIS A 153 19.98 21.86 -17.12
C HIS A 153 19.90 20.77 -18.20
N ASP A 154 21.09 20.33 -18.59
CA ASP A 154 21.39 18.89 -18.58
C ASP A 154 21.67 18.43 -17.11
N ARG A 155 21.45 17.12 -16.87
CA ARG A 155 21.65 16.31 -15.66
C ARG A 155 20.47 16.16 -14.69
N SER A 156 19.58 15.24 -15.06
CA SER A 156 19.18 14.19 -14.12
C SER A 156 19.05 12.86 -14.85
N GLY A 157 20.21 12.26 -15.15
CA GLY A 157 20.32 10.81 -15.16
C GLY A 157 20.04 10.31 -13.74
N ARG A 158 18.82 9.87 -13.50
CA ARG A 158 18.51 8.87 -12.49
C ARG A 158 17.68 7.81 -13.20
N GLU A 159 18.41 6.82 -13.68
CA GLU A 159 17.86 5.51 -14.00
C GLU A 159 16.85 5.15 -12.90
N SER A 160 15.60 4.92 -13.31
CA SER A 160 14.61 4.35 -12.43
C SER A 160 15.17 3.02 -11.94
N VAL A 161 15.50 2.94 -10.66
CA VAL A 161 15.81 1.69 -9.97
C VAL A 161 14.50 0.93 -9.82
N CYS A 162 13.98 0.41 -10.94
CA CYS A 162 12.94 -0.59 -10.97
C CYS A 162 13.27 -1.61 -12.06
N GLY A 163 14.55 -1.99 -12.11
CA GLY A 163 15.05 -3.10 -12.91
C GLY A 163 15.03 -4.39 -12.11
N ARG A 164 14.23 -5.36 -12.59
CA ARG A 164 14.20 -6.80 -12.28
C ARG A 164 13.70 -7.21 -10.89
N VAL A 165 12.42 -7.63 -10.82
CA VAL A 165 12.03 -8.82 -10.05
C VAL A 165 10.97 -9.61 -10.83
N LEU A 166 11.18 -10.93 -10.85
CA LEU A 166 10.59 -11.96 -11.70
C LEU A 166 9.14 -12.36 -11.33
N ASN A 167 8.44 -12.77 -12.40
CA ASN A 167 7.37 -13.78 -12.55
C ASN A 167 6.50 -14.12 -11.33
N GLY A 168 5.22 -13.75 -11.46
CA GLY A 168 4.10 -14.19 -10.62
C GLY A 168 2.97 -13.16 -10.77
N THR A 169 1.84 -13.53 -11.37
CA THR A 169 0.76 -12.60 -11.78
C THR A 169 0.09 -11.83 -10.62
N ALA A 170 0.37 -12.20 -9.37
CA ALA A 170 -0.07 -11.52 -8.15
C ALA A 170 0.93 -10.48 -7.58
N ARG A 171 2.21 -10.54 -7.95
CA ARG A 171 3.29 -9.63 -7.50
C ARG A 171 3.27 -8.21 -8.10
N PRO A 172 2.91 -7.98 -9.38
CA PRO A 172 3.11 -6.67 -9.99
C PRO A 172 2.11 -5.62 -9.48
N HIS A 173 0.93 -6.02 -8.99
CA HIS A 173 -0.11 -5.07 -8.60
C HIS A 173 0.21 -4.34 -7.30
N CYS A 174 0.53 -5.07 -6.22
CA CYS A 174 0.85 -4.47 -4.91
C CYS A 174 2.18 -3.68 -4.95
N LEU A 175 3.16 -4.17 -5.71
CA LEU A 175 4.42 -3.43 -5.94
C LEU A 175 4.17 -2.15 -6.73
N ARG A 176 3.24 -2.16 -7.70
CA ARG A 176 2.84 -0.95 -8.45
C ARG A 176 2.13 0.06 -7.55
N SER A 177 1.23 -0.37 -6.66
CA SER A 177 0.58 0.50 -5.66
C SER A 177 1.60 1.15 -4.74
N ALA A 178 2.53 0.35 -4.21
CA ALA A 178 3.59 0.83 -3.35
C ALA A 178 4.50 1.82 -4.09
N CYS A 179 4.89 1.53 -5.33
CA CYS A 179 5.67 2.46 -6.15
C CYS A 179 4.95 3.79 -6.40
N LYS A 180 3.62 3.77 -6.62
CA LYS A 180 2.83 4.99 -6.82
C LYS A 180 2.73 5.84 -5.55
N VAL A 181 2.48 5.22 -4.40
CA VAL A 181 2.47 5.92 -3.10
C VAL A 181 3.86 6.52 -2.80
N MET A 182 4.94 5.81 -3.14
CA MET A 182 6.31 6.31 -3.01
C MET A 182 6.58 7.50 -3.94
N GLU A 183 6.05 7.49 -5.16
CA GLU A 183 6.17 8.60 -6.11
C GLU A 183 5.35 9.83 -5.68
N GLU A 184 4.15 9.62 -5.12
CA GLU A 184 3.35 10.68 -4.50
C GLU A 184 4.06 11.31 -3.28
N ILE A 185 4.68 10.50 -2.42
CA ILE A 185 5.50 10.98 -1.30
C ILE A 185 6.64 11.86 -1.83
N ALA A 186 7.39 11.38 -2.82
CA ALA A 186 8.50 12.13 -3.40
C ALA A 186 8.04 13.44 -4.09
N CYS A 187 6.85 13.44 -4.69
CA CYS A 187 6.24 14.65 -5.26
C CYS A 187 5.83 15.65 -4.18
N GLN A 188 5.22 15.17 -3.10
CA GLN A 188 4.76 16.00 -1.99
C GLN A 188 5.91 16.56 -1.16
N GLU A 189 6.99 15.81 -1.00
CA GLU A 189 8.26 16.30 -0.43
C GLU A 189 8.82 17.46 -1.25
N LYS A 190 8.86 17.33 -2.59
CA LYS A 190 9.25 18.46 -3.46
C LYS A 190 8.32 19.65 -3.28
N ASN A 191 7.01 19.44 -3.21
CA ASN A 191 6.03 20.50 -3.01
C ASN A 191 6.26 21.27 -1.69
N VAL A 192 6.53 20.55 -0.59
CA VAL A 192 6.91 21.12 0.70
C VAL A 192 8.15 22.01 0.56
N THR A 193 9.22 21.52 -0.09
CA THR A 193 10.45 22.31 -0.27
C THR A 193 10.23 23.60 -1.09
N VAL A 194 9.35 23.54 -2.12
CA VAL A 194 9.02 24.71 -2.94
C VAL A 194 8.23 25.74 -2.13
N LEU A 195 7.27 25.29 -1.31
CA LEU A 195 6.48 26.16 -0.45
C LEU A 195 7.33 26.82 0.65
N GLU A 196 8.26 26.07 1.26
CA GLU A 196 9.21 26.61 2.24
C GLU A 196 10.09 27.69 1.61
N LYS A 197 10.60 27.45 0.40
CA LYS A 197 11.37 28.44 -0.34
C LYS A 197 10.54 29.69 -0.68
N ALA A 198 9.30 29.53 -1.14
CA ALA A 198 8.42 30.65 -1.47
C ALA A 198 8.09 31.53 -0.24
N ILE A 199 8.00 30.93 0.96
CA ILE A 199 7.85 31.67 2.22
C ILE A 199 9.14 32.44 2.55
N ALA A 200 10.31 31.80 2.40
CA ALA A 200 11.59 32.45 2.64
C ALA A 200 11.83 33.64 1.70
N ASP A 201 11.49 33.49 0.42
CA ASP A 201 11.63 34.54 -0.60
C ASP A 201 10.74 35.77 -0.30
N GLN A 202 9.63 35.60 0.42
CA GLN A 202 8.77 36.70 0.89
C GLN A 202 9.34 37.48 2.09
N GLU A 203 10.30 36.92 2.84
CA GLU A 203 10.83 37.60 4.03
C GLU A 203 11.59 38.88 3.70
N GLY A 204 12.34 38.90 2.59
CA GLY A 204 13.10 40.06 2.13
C GLY A 204 12.18 41.26 1.83
N PRO A 205 11.22 41.10 0.89
CA PRO A 205 10.22 42.13 0.59
C PRO A 205 9.43 42.56 1.83
N ALA A 206 9.03 41.62 2.71
CA ALA A 206 8.31 41.93 3.93
C ALA A 206 9.10 42.84 4.88
N LYS A 207 10.39 42.55 5.10
CA LYS A 207 11.29 43.36 5.94
C LYS A 207 11.46 44.77 5.36
N VAL A 208 11.71 44.87 4.05
CA VAL A 208 11.86 46.18 3.39
C VAL A 208 10.59 47.02 3.52
N ALA A 209 9.42 46.43 3.26
CA ALA A 209 8.13 47.12 3.39
C ALA A 209 7.85 47.54 4.85
N HIS A 210 8.12 46.67 5.83
CA HIS A 210 7.99 47.00 7.26
C HIS A 210 8.91 48.14 7.69
N THR A 211 10.21 48.06 7.38
CA THR A 211 11.18 49.11 7.76
C THR A 211 10.83 50.45 7.11
N ARG A 212 10.37 50.45 5.85
CA ARG A 212 9.88 51.66 5.17
C ARG A 212 8.66 52.25 5.85
N LEU A 213 7.72 51.41 6.30
CA LEU A 213 6.53 51.83 7.01
C LEU A 213 6.87 52.38 8.41
N GLU A 214 7.73 51.68 9.16
CA GLU A 214 8.20 52.08 10.49
C GLU A 214 8.90 53.45 10.46
N THR A 215 9.82 53.63 9.50
CA THR A 215 10.51 54.91 9.29
C THR A 215 9.54 56.06 9.03
N ARG A 216 8.44 55.81 8.30
CA ARG A 216 7.39 56.82 8.07
C ARG A 216 6.48 57.05 9.27
N THR A 217 6.29 56.03 10.10
CA THR A 217 5.39 56.09 11.27
C THR A 217 6.03 56.83 12.44
N HIS A 218 7.37 56.86 12.53
CA HIS A 218 8.12 57.53 13.60
C HIS A 218 8.61 58.96 13.29
N ARG A 219 7.98 59.66 12.33
CA ARG A 219 8.35 61.05 12.04
C ARG A 219 7.91 62.02 13.14
N PRO A 220 8.79 62.90 13.66
CA PRO A 220 8.44 63.83 14.72
C PRO A 220 7.53 64.98 14.27
N ASN A 221 6.67 65.44 15.18
CA ASN A 221 5.91 66.70 15.16
C ASN A 221 4.74 66.83 14.16
N VAL A 222 4.98 67.25 12.90
CA VAL A 222 3.98 67.84 11.97
C VAL A 222 3.95 67.16 10.58
N GLU A 223 4.80 66.16 10.36
CA GLU A 223 4.98 65.45 9.07
C GLU A 223 4.03 64.25 8.87
N LEU A 224 3.13 63.98 9.83
CA LEU A 224 2.26 62.79 9.81
C LEU A 224 1.02 63.00 8.92
N CYS A 225 1.24 63.29 7.64
CA CYS A 225 0.18 63.22 6.66
C CYS A 225 -0.05 61.73 6.36
N ARG A 226 -1.25 61.21 6.64
CA ARG A 226 -1.71 59.91 6.14
C ARG A 226 -1.90 59.96 4.62
N ASP A 227 -0.79 60.16 3.93
CA ASP A 227 -0.74 60.43 2.52
C ASP A 227 -0.91 59.15 1.69
N ALA A 228 -1.00 59.32 0.38
CA ALA A 228 -1.19 58.19 -0.53
C ALA A 228 -0.01 57.19 -0.51
N ALA A 229 1.19 57.59 -0.06
CA ALA A 229 2.34 56.70 0.05
C ALA A 229 2.24 55.85 1.32
N GLN A 230 1.89 56.44 2.46
CA GLN A 230 1.65 55.75 3.72
C GLN A 230 0.52 54.71 3.57
N CYS A 231 -0.61 55.10 2.98
CA CYS A 231 -1.73 54.19 2.76
C CYS A 231 -1.38 53.03 1.81
N ARG A 232 -0.56 53.28 0.78
CA ARG A 232 -0.06 52.21 -0.12
C ARG A 232 0.90 51.24 0.59
N LEU A 233 1.83 51.76 1.38
CA LEU A 233 2.76 50.92 2.17
C LEU A 233 2.03 50.05 3.20
N VAL A 234 1.00 50.59 3.87
CA VAL A 234 0.17 49.79 4.78
C VAL A 234 -0.54 48.65 4.03
N ARG A 235 -1.08 48.93 2.83
CA ARG A 235 -1.71 47.91 1.98
C ARG A 235 -0.71 46.86 1.50
N GLU A 236 0.46 47.28 1.04
CA GLU A 236 1.54 46.38 0.60
C GLU A 236 1.98 45.44 1.73
N VAL A 237 2.21 45.98 2.94
CA VAL A 237 2.53 45.17 4.13
C VAL A 237 1.42 44.17 4.45
N GLN A 238 0.15 44.60 4.37
CA GLN A 238 -0.99 43.70 4.56
C GLN A 238 -1.05 42.62 3.48
N GLU A 239 -0.85 42.96 2.20
CA GLU A 239 -0.86 42.03 1.07
C GLU A 239 0.24 40.97 1.19
N ILE A 240 1.46 41.39 1.53
CA ILE A 240 2.59 40.49 1.81
C ILE A 240 2.25 39.58 3.00
N ALA A 241 1.70 40.13 4.10
CA ALA A 241 1.31 39.34 5.26
C ALA A 241 0.23 38.29 4.93
N HIS A 242 -0.80 38.65 4.16
CA HIS A 242 -1.83 37.72 3.70
C HIS A 242 -1.24 36.65 2.77
N SER A 243 -0.31 37.03 1.88
CA SER A 243 0.40 36.09 1.00
C SER A 243 1.18 35.05 1.81
N VAL A 244 1.98 35.49 2.78
CA VAL A 244 2.74 34.60 3.68
C VAL A 244 1.81 33.70 4.50
N ALA A 245 0.71 34.24 5.04
CA ALA A 245 -0.27 33.46 5.79
C ALA A 245 -0.88 32.33 4.93
N ARG A 246 -1.27 32.64 3.69
CA ARG A 246 -1.83 31.66 2.75
C ARG A 246 -0.80 30.61 2.32
N LEU A 247 0.46 31.00 2.13
CA LEU A 247 1.55 30.05 1.84
C LEU A 247 1.80 29.11 3.03
N LYS A 248 1.81 29.64 4.27
CA LYS A 248 1.95 28.83 5.49
C LYS A 248 0.79 27.86 5.68
N GLU A 249 -0.44 28.28 5.39
CA GLU A 249 -1.60 27.40 5.43
C GLU A 249 -1.48 26.26 4.41
N THR A 250 -1.09 26.59 3.17
CA THR A 250 -0.85 25.60 2.11
C THR A 250 0.26 24.62 2.51
N LEU A 251 1.35 25.11 3.11
CA LEU A 251 2.43 24.27 3.63
C LEU A 251 1.93 23.32 4.73
N ALA A 252 1.13 23.80 5.67
CA ALA A 252 0.57 22.98 6.73
C ALA A 252 -0.35 21.87 6.18
N ARG A 253 -1.17 22.18 5.17
CA ARG A 253 -1.99 21.20 4.44
C ARG A 253 -1.11 20.16 3.75
N ALA A 254 -0.09 20.60 3.02
CA ALA A 254 0.83 19.72 2.31
C ALA A 254 1.59 18.76 3.26
N GLN A 255 2.03 19.26 4.42
CA GLN A 255 2.67 18.45 5.48
C GLN A 255 1.69 17.47 6.14
N ALA A 256 0.41 17.83 6.30
CA ALA A 256 -0.62 16.91 6.80
C ALA A 256 -0.88 15.77 5.80
N GLU A 257 -0.98 16.09 4.51
CA GLU A 257 -1.12 15.11 3.43
C GLU A 257 0.07 14.16 3.38
N LEU A 258 1.31 14.67 3.45
CA LEU A 258 2.54 13.85 3.47
C LEU A 258 2.54 12.86 4.64
N ARG A 259 2.16 13.32 5.85
CA ARG A 259 2.02 12.44 7.02
C ARG A 259 0.94 11.38 6.80
N GLY A 260 -0.17 11.73 6.14
CA GLY A 260 -1.22 10.80 5.76
C GLY A 260 -0.79 9.76 4.72
N LEU A 261 0.03 10.15 3.74
CA LEU A 261 0.61 9.24 2.75
C LEU A 261 1.60 8.26 3.38
N ASN A 262 2.50 8.74 4.25
CA ASN A 262 3.45 7.88 4.98
C ASN A 262 2.75 6.82 5.85
N ARG A 263 1.64 7.19 6.51
CA ARG A 263 0.82 6.22 7.28
C ARG A 263 0.17 5.18 6.37
N ARG A 264 -0.36 5.59 5.22
CA ARG A 264 -0.95 4.69 4.22
C ARG A 264 0.09 3.73 3.63
N GLN A 265 1.31 4.22 3.38
CA GLN A 265 2.43 3.39 2.93
C GLN A 265 2.73 2.26 3.92
N LEU A 266 2.87 2.59 5.21
CA LEU A 266 3.14 1.60 6.26
C LEU A 266 2.02 0.54 6.35
N ALA A 267 0.76 0.98 6.35
CA ALA A 267 -0.39 0.08 6.40
C ALA A 267 -0.44 -0.87 5.18
N LEU A 268 -0.18 -0.36 3.97
CA LEU A 268 -0.12 -1.18 2.76
C LEU A 268 1.04 -2.20 2.81
N GLN A 269 2.19 -1.81 3.33
CA GLN A 269 3.33 -2.73 3.51
C GLN A 269 2.99 -3.86 4.48
N GLU A 270 2.34 -3.54 5.60
CA GLU A 270 1.87 -4.55 6.57
C GLU A 270 0.83 -5.49 5.96
N GLU A 271 -0.17 -4.98 5.24
CA GLU A 271 -1.18 -5.81 4.59
C GLU A 271 -0.59 -6.76 3.54
N VAL A 272 0.37 -6.27 2.74
CA VAL A 272 1.09 -7.09 1.77
C VAL A 272 1.84 -8.21 2.48
N GLN A 273 2.58 -7.90 3.54
CA GLN A 273 3.35 -8.89 4.30
C GLN A 273 2.44 -9.96 4.94
N VAL A 274 1.30 -9.57 5.51
CA VAL A 274 0.33 -10.50 6.10
C VAL A 274 -0.25 -11.43 5.01
N LYS A 275 -0.61 -10.88 3.84
CA LYS A 275 -1.14 -11.68 2.74
C LYS A 275 -0.08 -12.60 2.14
N GLU A 276 1.17 -12.17 2.03
CA GLU A 276 2.30 -13.01 1.61
C GLU A 276 2.48 -14.21 2.56
N ASN A 277 2.49 -13.95 3.86
CA ASN A 277 2.58 -15.01 4.88
C ASN A 277 1.38 -15.98 4.82
N THR A 278 0.17 -15.44 4.64
CA THR A 278 -1.05 -16.25 4.53
C THR A 278 -1.00 -17.17 3.31
N ILE A 279 -0.59 -16.64 2.15
CA ILE A 279 -0.42 -17.43 0.92
C ILE A 279 0.64 -18.51 1.11
N TYR A 280 1.78 -18.19 1.74
CA TYR A 280 2.82 -19.18 2.01
C TYR A 280 2.31 -20.35 2.87
N ILE A 281 1.59 -20.03 3.96
CA ILE A 281 1.00 -21.06 4.82
C ILE A 281 0.02 -21.93 4.03
N ASP A 282 -0.90 -21.32 3.28
CA ASP A 282 -1.96 -22.07 2.60
C ASP A 282 -1.45 -22.86 1.39
N GLU A 283 -0.59 -22.28 0.54
CA GLU A 283 -0.11 -22.89 -0.70
C GLU A 283 1.09 -23.82 -0.54
N VAL A 284 1.94 -23.60 0.48
CA VAL A 284 3.17 -24.38 0.66
C VAL A 284 3.03 -25.37 1.81
N LEU A 285 2.52 -24.93 2.97
CA LEU A 285 2.46 -25.78 4.16
C LEU A 285 1.20 -26.65 4.17
N CYS A 286 0.03 -26.02 4.13
CA CYS A 286 -1.26 -26.70 4.31
C CYS A 286 -1.57 -27.69 3.18
N THR A 287 -1.36 -27.30 1.92
CA THR A 287 -1.52 -28.17 0.74
C THR A 287 -0.55 -29.35 0.77
N HIS A 288 0.72 -29.16 1.16
CA HIS A 288 1.70 -30.24 1.25
C HIS A 288 1.35 -31.23 2.36
N MET A 289 1.01 -30.74 3.55
CA MET A 289 0.60 -31.57 4.68
C MET A 289 -0.69 -32.34 4.42
N ARG A 290 -1.60 -31.81 3.60
CA ARG A 290 -2.83 -32.54 3.22
C ARG A 290 -2.57 -33.61 2.17
N LYS A 291 -1.62 -33.41 1.26
CA LYS A 291 -1.21 -34.43 0.28
C LYS A 291 -0.54 -35.64 0.93
N SER A 292 0.14 -35.45 2.06
CA SER A 292 0.78 -36.53 2.82
C SER A 292 -0.16 -37.33 3.72
N ILE A 293 -1.46 -36.98 3.77
CA ILE A 293 -2.49 -37.78 4.41
C ILE A 293 -3.15 -38.62 3.30
N PRO A 294 -2.66 -39.85 3.02
CA PRO A 294 -3.32 -40.70 2.06
C PRO A 294 -4.75 -40.98 2.57
N PRO A 295 -5.77 -40.96 1.69
CA PRO A 295 -7.01 -41.64 2.03
C PRO A 295 -6.59 -43.08 2.34
N ARG A 296 -6.97 -43.56 3.54
CA ARG A 296 -6.79 -44.97 3.88
C ARG A 296 -7.81 -45.73 3.03
N ASP A 297 -7.50 -45.88 1.76
CA ASP A 297 -8.26 -46.71 0.84
C ASP A 297 -8.12 -48.12 1.40
N GLY A 298 -9.24 -48.70 1.80
CA GLY A 298 -9.33 -50.09 2.27
C GLY A 298 -9.12 -51.08 1.12
N GLY A 299 -8.11 -50.83 0.29
CA GLY A 299 -7.69 -51.64 -0.85
C GLY A 299 -6.32 -52.27 -0.68
N ASP A 300 -5.73 -52.23 0.51
CA ASP A 300 -4.58 -53.09 0.81
C ASP A 300 -5.10 -54.46 1.22
N GLN A 301 -5.11 -55.38 0.26
CA GLN A 301 -4.84 -56.81 0.50
C GLN A 301 -3.37 -57.01 0.93
N GLY A 302 -2.79 -56.05 1.64
CA GLY A 302 -1.54 -56.23 2.34
C GLY A 302 -1.81 -57.19 3.49
N GLU A 303 -1.36 -58.43 3.32
CA GLU A 303 -1.22 -59.41 4.37
C GLU A 303 -0.82 -58.69 5.68
N TRP A 304 -1.72 -58.71 6.66
CA TRP A 304 -1.31 -58.47 8.03
C TRP A 304 -0.34 -59.59 8.41
N ALA A 305 0.96 -59.39 8.14
CA ALA A 305 2.05 -60.16 8.71
C ALA A 305 2.21 -59.76 10.19
N GLY A 306 1.12 -59.84 10.95
CA GLY A 306 1.05 -59.68 12.40
C GLY A 306 1.06 -61.03 13.11
N GLY A 307 1.61 -62.08 12.48
CA GLY A 307 1.89 -63.32 13.17
C GLY A 307 3.00 -63.10 14.22
N PRO A 308 2.90 -63.70 15.41
CA PRO A 308 3.99 -63.65 16.39
C PRO A 308 5.26 -64.18 15.72
N ARG A 309 6.35 -63.41 15.80
CA ARG A 309 7.66 -63.83 15.30
C ARG A 309 8.02 -65.17 15.96
N PRO A 310 8.40 -66.21 15.21
CA PRO A 310 8.70 -67.54 15.76
C PRO A 310 10.00 -67.58 16.59
N ASP A 311 10.74 -66.47 16.69
CA ASP A 311 12.04 -66.42 17.39
C ASP A 311 11.99 -65.84 18.82
N ALA A 312 10.81 -65.63 19.39
CA ALA A 312 10.69 -65.40 20.84
C ALA A 312 10.61 -66.76 21.56
N GLY A 313 11.73 -67.49 21.54
CA GLY A 313 11.91 -68.68 22.37
C GLY A 313 11.83 -68.32 23.86
N CYS A 314 11.08 -69.14 24.61
CA CYS A 314 11.15 -69.22 26.06
C CYS A 314 12.46 -69.87 26.52
#